data_AF-A0A316UHU7-F1
#
_entry.id   AF-A0A316UHU7-F1
#
_cell.length_a   1.000
_cell.length_b   1.000
_cell.length_c   1.000
_cell.angle_alpha   90.00
_cell.angle_beta   90.00
_cell.angle_gamma   90.00
#
_symmetry.space_group_name_H-M   'P 1'
#
loop_
_entity.id
_entity.type
_entity.pdbx_description
1 polymer ?
#
loop_
_entity_poly.entity_id
_entity_poly.type
_entity_poly.pdbx_seq_one_letter_code
_entity_poly.pdbx_strand_id
1 'polypeptide(L)'
;MLPASLFALICALLFAVKTRAMPAELAIRAHIPRHPDPCFKSNVYCLTVQTGEHGDREWAVPEGKPSWIQQEPGLPWKTYAFNGKFKGTLRMSCRSDFYSYFDVWFGWTKGWSNMTTVDPDISALSSDGKVLKDGTHGGSIGSGRAWVDFAVWCI
;
A
#
# COMPACT_ATOMS: atom_id res chain seq x y z
N MET A 1 -59.32 7.80 31.55
CA MET A 1 -58.13 7.44 32.33
C MET A 1 -57.43 6.31 31.59
N LEU A 2 -56.36 6.60 30.85
CA LEU A 2 -55.61 5.61 30.08
C LEU A 2 -54.58 4.92 30.99
N PRO A 3 -54.41 3.58 30.90
CA PRO A 3 -53.52 2.84 31.79
C PRO A 3 -52.05 3.12 31.45
N ALA A 4 -51.24 3.33 32.50
CA ALA A 4 -49.82 3.68 32.45
C ALA A 4 -48.91 2.59 31.82
N SER A 5 -49.46 1.46 31.39
CA SER A 5 -48.73 0.35 30.78
C SER A 5 -48.40 0.55 29.30
N LEU A 6 -49.01 1.54 28.61
CA LEU A 6 -48.78 1.76 27.18
C LEU A 6 -47.54 2.63 26.87
N PHE A 7 -46.99 3.34 27.86
CA PHE A 7 -45.83 4.22 27.65
C PHE A 7 -44.48 3.48 27.63
N ALA A 8 -44.42 2.25 28.17
CA ALA A 8 -43.17 1.50 28.22
C ALA A 8 -42.80 0.81 26.90
N LEU A 9 -43.75 0.64 25.97
CA LEU A 9 -43.49 -0.07 24.70
C LEU A 9 -42.89 0.82 23.60
N ILE A 10 -42.98 2.15 23.73
CA ILE A 10 -42.51 3.08 22.68
C ILE A 10 -41.02 3.43 22.84
N CYS A 11 -40.47 3.36 24.05
CA CYS A 11 -39.05 3.65 24.29
C CYS A 11 -38.08 2.52 23.86
N ALA A 12 -38.57 1.30 23.62
CA ALA A 12 -37.73 0.19 23.17
C ALA A 12 -37.42 0.19 21.66
N LEU A 13 -38.11 1.03 20.87
CA LEU A 13 -37.98 1.05 19.40
C LEU A 13 -37.03 2.14 18.84
N LEU A 14 -36.42 2.96 19.69
CA LEU A 14 -35.56 4.08 19.25
C LEU A 14 -34.04 3.81 19.29
N PHE A 15 -33.61 2.62 19.71
CA PHE A 15 -32.18 2.23 19.67
C PHE A 15 -31.85 1.17 18.62
N ALA A 16 -32.61 1.13 17.51
CA ALA A 16 -32.11 0.53 16.27
C ALA A 16 -31.08 1.50 15.65
N VAL A 17 -29.94 1.63 16.31
CA VAL A 17 -28.75 2.26 15.76
C VAL A 17 -28.40 1.48 14.50
N LYS A 18 -28.75 2.02 13.34
CA LYS A 18 -28.18 1.63 12.05
C LYS A 18 -26.68 1.85 12.16
N THR A 19 -25.95 0.83 12.61
CA THR A 19 -24.56 0.66 12.20
C THR A 19 -24.60 0.49 10.69
N ARG A 20 -24.51 1.60 9.96
CA ARG A 20 -24.14 1.56 8.55
C ARG A 20 -22.80 0.88 8.53
N ALA A 21 -22.79 -0.43 8.25
CA ALA A 21 -21.61 -1.10 7.77
C ALA A 21 -21.04 -0.20 6.67
N MET A 22 -19.85 0.35 6.90
CA MET A 22 -19.14 1.03 5.83
C MET A 22 -19.07 0.04 4.67
N PRO A 23 -19.50 0.41 3.46
CA PRO A 23 -19.29 -0.46 2.32
C PRO A 23 -17.80 -0.77 2.25
N ALA A 24 -17.43 -2.06 2.19
CA ALA A 24 -16.05 -2.52 2.21
C ALA A 24 -15.17 -1.79 1.16
N GLU A 25 -15.79 -1.32 0.08
CA GLU A 25 -15.18 -0.49 -0.96
C GLU A 25 -14.62 0.86 -0.47
N LEU A 26 -15.20 1.47 0.57
CA LEU A 26 -14.70 2.73 1.15
C LEU A 26 -13.54 2.50 2.12
N ALA A 27 -13.46 1.31 2.73
CA ALA A 27 -12.38 0.95 3.66
C ALA A 27 -11.04 0.75 2.93
N ILE A 28 -11.06 0.17 1.73
CA ILE A 28 -9.85 -0.05 0.91
C ILE A 28 -9.20 1.27 0.48
N ARG A 29 -9.99 2.32 0.23
CA ARG A 29 -9.44 3.67 -0.09
C ARG A 29 -8.85 4.39 1.12
N ALA A 30 -9.20 4.00 2.34
CA ALA A 30 -8.74 4.68 3.56
C ALA A 30 -7.29 4.33 3.95
N HIS A 31 -6.66 3.35 3.29
CA HIS A 31 -5.31 2.87 3.60
C HIS A 31 -4.28 3.10 2.49
N ILE A 32 -4.59 3.92 1.49
CA ILE A 32 -3.57 4.34 0.52
C ILE A 32 -2.56 5.22 1.27
N PRO A 33 -1.27 4.82 1.38
CA PRO A 33 -0.25 5.60 2.06
C PRO A 33 -0.15 6.99 1.45
N ARG A 34 0.01 8.00 2.32
CA ARG A 34 0.49 9.30 1.86
C ARG A 34 1.93 9.13 1.40
N HIS A 35 2.18 9.42 0.14
CA HIS A 35 3.54 9.49 -0.40
C HIS A 35 4.34 10.55 0.41
N PRO A 36 5.57 10.25 0.82
CA PRO A 36 6.38 11.21 1.57
C PRO A 36 6.77 12.40 0.69
N ASP A 37 6.63 13.61 1.25
CA ASP A 37 6.95 14.91 0.64
C ASP A 37 8.27 14.98 -0.15
N PRO A 38 9.41 14.38 0.28
CA PRO A 38 10.66 14.48 -0.47
C PRO A 38 10.62 13.83 -1.87
N CYS A 39 9.72 12.89 -2.12
CA CYS A 39 9.62 12.19 -3.41
C CYS A 39 8.98 13.08 -4.48
N PHE A 40 8.00 13.91 -4.12
CA PHE A 40 7.31 14.78 -5.09
C PHE A 40 8.13 15.98 -5.59
N LYS A 41 9.23 16.33 -4.90
CA LYS A 41 9.99 17.57 -5.15
C LYS A 41 11.39 17.33 -5.69
N SER A 42 11.77 16.09 -6.00
CA SER A 42 13.13 15.76 -6.43
C SER A 42 13.16 14.78 -7.61
N ASN A 43 14.25 14.82 -8.38
CA ASN A 43 14.54 13.87 -9.46
C ASN A 43 15.05 12.54 -8.87
N VAL A 44 14.24 11.90 -8.04
CA VAL A 44 14.54 10.60 -7.44
C VAL A 44 13.34 9.68 -7.62
N TYR A 45 13.59 8.37 -7.71
CA TYR A 45 12.51 7.39 -7.65
C TYR A 45 12.30 6.96 -6.20
N CYS A 46 11.06 6.84 -5.78
CA CYS A 46 10.70 6.36 -4.47
C CYS A 46 9.89 5.06 -4.51
N LEU A 47 10.23 4.18 -3.57
CA LEU A 47 9.44 3.02 -3.23
C LEU A 47 9.06 3.11 -1.75
N THR A 48 7.76 3.28 -1.48
CA THR A 48 7.19 3.25 -0.13
C THR A 48 6.53 1.91 0.09
N VAL A 49 6.89 1.20 1.16
CA VAL A 49 6.41 -0.17 1.39
C VAL A 49 5.87 -0.29 2.81
N GLN A 50 4.75 -0.99 2.99
CA GLN A 50 4.11 -1.24 4.29
C GLN A 50 4.87 -2.26 5.14
N THR A 51 5.41 -1.87 6.30
CA THR A 51 6.23 -2.74 7.15
C THR A 51 5.32 -3.59 8.00
N GLY A 52 5.40 -4.91 7.86
CA GLY A 52 4.80 -5.84 8.81
C GLY A 52 5.54 -5.81 10.16
N GLU A 53 4.95 -6.45 11.18
CA GLU A 53 5.50 -6.53 12.54
C GLU A 53 6.90 -7.14 12.60
N HIS A 54 7.28 -7.96 11.61
CA HIS A 54 8.52 -8.72 11.61
C HIS A 54 9.73 -8.04 10.94
N GLY A 55 9.63 -6.75 10.56
CA GLY A 55 10.77 -5.84 10.37
C GLY A 55 11.80 -6.11 9.25
N ASP A 56 11.99 -7.35 8.81
CA ASP A 56 13.13 -7.76 8.00
C ASP A 56 12.79 -7.80 6.52
N ARG A 57 13.05 -6.66 5.87
CA ARG A 57 13.04 -6.56 4.41
C ARG A 57 14.44 -6.60 3.87
N GLU A 58 14.77 -7.74 3.30
CA GLU A 58 16.01 -7.95 2.58
C GLU A 58 15.76 -7.78 1.08
N TRP A 59 16.64 -7.04 0.42
CA TRP A 59 16.68 -6.95 -1.03
C TRP A 59 17.41 -8.18 -1.56
N ALA A 60 16.71 -9.01 -2.33
CA ALA A 60 17.36 -10.07 -3.08
C ALA A 60 17.92 -9.51 -4.39
N VAL A 61 19.22 -9.75 -4.63
CA VAL A 61 19.94 -9.46 -5.88
C VAL A 61 19.75 -8.01 -6.40
N PRO A 62 20.05 -6.98 -5.60
CA PRO A 62 19.86 -5.60 -6.04
C PRO A 62 20.91 -5.18 -7.09
N GLU A 63 20.45 -4.63 -8.21
CA GLU A 63 21.24 -3.81 -9.12
C GLU A 63 21.03 -2.33 -8.74
N GLY A 64 22.02 -1.74 -8.07
CA GLY A 64 21.94 -0.40 -7.52
C GLY A 64 21.75 -0.39 -6.00
N LYS A 65 21.64 0.80 -5.39
CA LYS A 65 21.47 0.96 -3.94
C LYS A 65 20.54 2.13 -3.64
N PRO A 66 19.73 2.07 -2.57
CA PRO A 66 19.00 3.23 -2.09
C PRO A 66 19.96 4.38 -1.78
N SER A 67 19.66 5.59 -2.24
CA SER A 67 20.39 6.81 -1.87
C SER A 67 20.08 7.22 -0.43
N TRP A 68 18.84 7.00 0.01
CA TRP A 68 18.43 7.17 1.40
C TRP A 68 17.26 6.25 1.72
N ILE A 69 17.05 6.04 3.02
CA ILE A 69 15.97 5.23 3.57
C ILE A 69 15.34 6.01 4.71
N GLN A 70 14.02 6.11 4.73
CA GLN A 70 13.27 6.80 5.77
C GLN A 70 12.14 5.90 6.28
N GLN A 71 12.03 5.76 7.59
CA GLN A 71 10.89 5.14 8.25
C GLN A 71 10.33 6.14 9.24
N GLU A 72 9.05 6.49 9.08
CA GLU A 72 8.40 7.44 9.97
C GLU A 72 8.04 6.75 11.29
N PRO A 73 8.42 7.31 12.45
CA PRO A 73 8.12 6.71 13.74
C PRO A 73 6.60 6.50 13.94
N GLY A 74 6.22 5.30 14.37
CA GLY A 74 4.82 4.96 14.66
C GLY A 74 3.96 4.67 13.42
N LEU A 75 4.52 4.77 12.21
CA LEU A 75 3.83 4.38 10.99
C LEU A 75 4.43 3.09 10.41
N PRO A 76 3.59 2.20 9.84
CA PRO A 76 4.06 0.96 9.24
C PRO A 76 4.58 1.23 7.83
N TRP A 77 5.38 2.27 7.60
CA TRP A 77 5.84 2.65 6.26
C TRP A 77 7.32 2.93 6.26
N LYS A 78 8.01 2.30 5.31
CA LYS A 78 9.43 2.53 5.05
C LYS A 78 9.61 2.86 3.57
N THR A 79 10.24 3.99 3.33
CA THR A 79 10.49 4.54 2.01
C THR A 79 11.97 4.43 1.67
N TYR A 80 12.24 3.95 0.46
CA TYR A 80 13.55 3.88 -0.15
C TYR A 80 13.56 4.84 -1.32
N ALA A 81 14.61 5.64 -1.46
CA ALA A 81 14.79 6.48 -2.63
C ALA A 81 16.01 6.08 -3.44
N PHE A 82 15.94 6.33 -4.74
CA PHE A 82 16.94 5.93 -5.71
C PHE A 82 17.24 7.10 -6.64
N ASN A 83 18.48 7.60 -6.57
CA ASN A 83 18.97 8.65 -7.46
C ASN A 83 19.63 8.05 -8.71
N GLY A 84 18.91 7.18 -9.41
CA GLY A 84 19.42 6.47 -10.59
C GLY A 84 18.67 5.18 -10.90
N LYS A 85 19.32 4.33 -11.69
CA LYS A 85 18.79 3.00 -12.02
C LYS A 85 18.79 2.10 -10.80
N PHE A 86 17.68 1.41 -10.57
CA PHE A 86 17.57 0.42 -9.51
C PHE A 86 16.64 -0.74 -9.85
N LYS A 87 17.14 -1.97 -9.76
CA LYS A 87 16.33 -3.19 -9.87
C LYS A 87 16.57 -4.06 -8.66
N GLY A 88 15.52 -4.66 -8.14
CA GLY A 88 15.66 -5.66 -7.09
C GLY A 88 14.33 -6.33 -6.77
N THR A 89 14.43 -7.44 -6.07
CA THR A 89 13.27 -8.14 -5.49
C THR A 89 13.23 -7.83 -4.00
N LEU A 90 12.08 -7.36 -3.51
CA LEU A 90 11.89 -7.11 -2.09
C LEU A 90 11.00 -8.19 -1.48
N ARG A 91 11.43 -8.70 -0.32
CA ARG A 91 10.63 -9.61 0.49
C ARG A 91 9.73 -8.83 1.46
N MET A 92 8.48 -9.27 1.59
CA MET A 92 7.48 -8.79 2.54
C MET A 92 6.86 -9.99 3.28
N SER A 93 6.24 -9.73 4.44
CA SER A 93 5.44 -10.71 5.17
C SER A 93 3.99 -10.23 5.16
N CYS A 94 3.23 -10.63 4.14
CA CYS A 94 1.80 -10.33 4.06
C CYS A 94 0.95 -11.34 4.83
N ARG A 95 1.45 -12.56 5.02
CA ARG A 95 0.87 -13.55 5.93
C ARG A 95 1.90 -14.10 6.91
N SER A 96 1.42 -14.74 7.97
CA SER A 96 2.26 -15.32 9.02
C SER A 96 2.96 -16.61 8.58
N ASP A 97 2.46 -17.29 7.55
CA ASP A 97 2.88 -18.61 7.12
C ASP A 97 3.78 -18.61 5.88
N PHE A 98 3.90 -17.48 5.17
CA PHE A 98 4.72 -17.40 3.96
C PHE A 98 5.26 -15.99 3.70
N TYR A 99 6.33 -15.90 2.90
CA TYR A 99 6.89 -14.64 2.45
C TYR A 99 6.37 -14.25 1.06
N SER A 100 6.03 -12.99 0.93
CA SER A 100 5.58 -12.35 -0.29
C SER A 100 6.75 -11.64 -0.98
N TYR A 101 6.75 -11.64 -2.31
CA TYR A 101 7.84 -11.06 -3.09
C TYR A 101 7.32 -10.18 -4.20
N PHE A 102 8.00 -9.07 -4.44
CA PHE A 102 7.78 -8.28 -5.64
C PHE A 102 9.09 -7.75 -6.20
N ASP A 103 9.11 -7.61 -7.51
CA ASP A 103 10.21 -7.00 -8.25
C ASP A 103 9.89 -5.54 -8.54
N VAL A 104 10.92 -4.70 -8.51
CA VAL A 104 10.82 -3.29 -8.87
C VAL A 104 11.96 -2.89 -9.81
N TRP A 105 11.66 -1.95 -10.70
CA TRP A 105 12.59 -1.34 -11.63
C TRP A 105 12.36 0.17 -11.69
N PHE A 106 13.43 0.94 -11.59
CA PHE A 106 13.42 2.40 -11.71
C PHE A 106 14.48 2.93 -12.68
N GLY A 107 14.14 3.94 -13.48
CA GLY A 107 15.13 4.69 -14.26
C GLY A 107 15.69 3.98 -15.50
N TRP A 108 14.98 2.97 -16.03
CA TRP A 108 15.36 2.29 -17.28
C TRP A 108 15.14 3.20 -18.51
N THR A 109 15.06 2.63 -19.70
CA THR A 109 14.88 3.34 -20.98
C THR A 109 13.84 4.46 -20.84
N LYS A 110 14.28 5.72 -21.02
CA LYS A 110 13.47 6.95 -20.91
C LYS A 110 12.85 7.20 -19.52
N GLY A 111 13.48 6.74 -18.45
CA GLY A 111 12.99 6.91 -17.08
C GLY A 111 11.87 5.94 -16.69
N TRP A 112 11.69 4.86 -17.47
CA TRP A 112 10.68 3.85 -17.22
C TRP A 112 10.82 3.24 -15.82
N SER A 113 9.68 3.08 -15.15
CA SER A 113 9.56 2.34 -13.90
C SER A 113 8.52 1.23 -14.00
N ASN A 114 8.74 0.16 -13.26
CA ASN A 114 7.88 -1.01 -13.25
C ASN A 114 7.89 -1.69 -11.90
N MET A 115 6.81 -2.37 -11.58
CA MET A 115 6.69 -3.24 -10.42
C MET A 115 5.86 -4.46 -10.83
N THR A 116 6.33 -5.64 -10.43
CA THR A 116 5.60 -6.90 -10.68
C THR A 116 5.62 -7.78 -9.45
N THR A 117 4.61 -8.62 -9.32
CA THR A 117 4.55 -9.68 -8.32
C THR A 117 3.76 -10.85 -8.88
N VAL A 118 4.01 -12.04 -8.35
CA VAL A 118 3.15 -13.22 -8.55
C VAL A 118 2.25 -13.49 -7.34
N ASP A 119 2.41 -12.69 -6.30
CA ASP A 119 1.71 -12.85 -5.04
C ASP A 119 0.37 -12.11 -5.07
N PRO A 120 -0.77 -12.80 -4.86
CA PRO A 120 -2.06 -12.16 -4.79
C PRO A 120 -2.21 -11.25 -3.56
N ASP A 121 -1.43 -11.45 -2.50
CA ASP A 121 -1.53 -10.71 -1.24
C ASP A 121 -0.74 -9.38 -1.27
N ILE A 122 -0.15 -9.02 -2.43
CA ILE A 122 0.54 -7.74 -2.66
C ILE A 122 -0.32 -6.84 -3.55
N SER A 123 -0.52 -5.61 -3.07
CA SER A 123 -1.14 -4.54 -3.84
C SER A 123 -0.20 -3.33 -3.96
N ALA A 124 -0.40 -2.52 -4.99
CA ALA A 124 0.44 -1.37 -5.26
C ALA A 124 -0.29 -0.22 -5.96
N LEU A 125 0.19 0.99 -5.72
CA LEU A 125 -0.23 2.22 -6.39
C LEU A 125 1.00 2.92 -6.96
N SER A 126 0.92 3.38 -8.20
CA SER A 126 1.90 4.30 -8.76
C SER A 126 1.48 5.76 -8.57
N SER A 127 2.46 6.65 -8.49
CA SER A 127 2.23 8.10 -8.42
C SER A 127 1.52 8.69 -9.66
N ASP A 128 1.50 7.96 -10.79
CA ASP A 128 0.71 8.31 -11.98
C ASP A 128 -0.72 7.72 -11.98
N GLY A 129 -1.16 7.16 -10.85
CA GLY A 129 -2.55 6.77 -10.60
C GLY A 129 -2.93 5.36 -11.06
N LYS A 130 -1.95 4.51 -11.40
CA LYS A 130 -2.21 3.11 -11.76
C LYS A 130 -2.20 2.25 -10.52
N VAL A 131 -3.10 1.29 -10.47
CA VAL A 131 -3.24 0.38 -9.35
C VAL A 131 -2.95 -1.02 -9.83
N LEU A 132 -2.07 -1.73 -9.11
CA LEU A 132 -1.97 -3.17 -9.20
C LEU A 132 -3.16 -3.75 -8.45
N LYS A 133 -4.21 -4.10 -9.19
CA LYS A 133 -5.41 -4.67 -8.60
C LYS A 133 -5.18 -6.13 -8.21
N ASP A 134 -5.79 -6.50 -7.08
CA ASP A 134 -5.88 -7.85 -6.55
C ASP A 134 -6.31 -8.82 -7.66
N GLY A 135 -5.37 -9.65 -8.08
CA GLY A 135 -5.58 -10.75 -9.00
C GLY A 135 -5.12 -12.02 -8.31
N THR A 136 -5.76 -13.15 -8.60
CA THR A 136 -5.44 -14.46 -8.00
C THR A 136 -4.01 -14.95 -8.29
N HIS A 137 -3.24 -14.23 -9.11
CA HIS A 137 -1.92 -14.63 -9.60
C HIS A 137 -0.89 -13.47 -9.58
N GLY A 138 -1.14 -12.41 -8.79
CA GLY A 138 -0.34 -11.19 -8.86
C GLY A 138 -0.54 -10.41 -10.16
N GLY A 139 0.44 -9.59 -10.55
CA GLY A 139 0.38 -8.79 -11.77
C GLY A 139 1.55 -7.82 -11.95
N SER A 140 1.36 -6.84 -12.82
CA SER A 140 2.38 -5.82 -13.12
C SER A 140 1.76 -4.43 -13.30
N ILE A 141 2.46 -3.41 -12.80
CA ILE A 141 2.21 -2.01 -13.13
C ILE A 141 3.50 -1.36 -13.64
N GLY A 142 3.40 -0.58 -14.70
CA GLY A 142 4.55 0.12 -15.26
C GLY A 142 4.19 1.47 -15.84
N SER A 143 5.17 2.37 -15.89
CA SER A 143 5.02 3.70 -16.46
C SER A 143 6.22 4.11 -17.28
N GLY A 144 5.97 4.64 -18.48
CA GLY A 144 6.98 5.25 -19.34
C GLY A 144 7.29 6.70 -18.96
N ARG A 145 6.72 7.23 -17.88
CA ARG A 145 7.01 8.57 -17.36
C ARG A 145 8.19 8.49 -16.40
N ALA A 146 9.07 9.48 -16.47
CA ALA A 146 10.17 9.61 -15.51
C ALA A 146 9.66 9.86 -14.09
N TRP A 147 10.43 9.39 -13.10
CA TRP A 147 10.19 9.64 -11.67
C TRP A 147 8.82 9.16 -11.17
N VAL A 148 8.33 8.04 -11.71
CA VAL A 148 7.10 7.40 -11.21
C VAL A 148 7.43 6.49 -10.03
N ASP A 149 6.99 6.93 -8.87
CA ASP A 149 7.08 6.23 -7.59
C ASP A 149 6.05 5.11 -7.46
N PHE A 150 6.33 4.16 -6.56
CA PHE A 150 5.41 3.11 -6.14
C PHE A 150 5.18 3.11 -4.63
N ALA A 151 3.94 2.85 -4.24
CA ALA A 151 3.55 2.49 -2.90
C ALA A 151 3.05 1.03 -2.89
N VAL A 152 3.54 0.19 -1.99
CA VAL A 152 3.27 -1.26 -1.95
C VAL A 152 2.82 -1.69 -0.55
N TRP A 153 1.77 -2.48 -0.45
CA TRP A 153 1.20 -2.96 0.81
C TRP A 153 0.62 -4.36 0.69
N CYS A 154 0.35 -4.95 1.85
CA CYS A 154 -0.33 -6.24 1.95
C CYS A 154 -1.85 -6.03 2.06
N ILE A 155 -2.63 -6.88 1.40
CA ILE A 155 -4.10 -6.86 1.46
C ILE A 155 -4.69 -7.93 2.37
#